data_AF-A0A955IH30-F1
#
_entry.id   AF-A0A955IH30-F1
#
_cell.length_a   1.000
_cell.length_b   1.000
_cell.length_c   1.000
_cell.angle_alpha   90.00
_cell.angle_beta   90.00
_cell.angle_gamma   90.00
#
_symmetry.space_group_name_H-M   'P 1'
#
loop_
_entity.id
_entity.type
_entity.pdbx_description
1 polymer ?
#
loop_
_entity_poly.entity_id
_entity_poly.type
_entity_poly.pdbx_seq_one_letter_code
_entity_poly.pdbx_strand_id
1 'polypeptide(L)'
;MRRWGLPLWDLLVGARPRAKRPGAQADAPPSTQPQRPTPARPVSPASRRPKPARETMAHRYDRVAREMLAAHGVKVRRWRSAMSGVAWELKYDDGTVRRLIESPRPRGPMSMAIFLHEIGHHAIGFNRYKPRCLEEYHAWRFAIEQMESSGLNVTDAVRRRMHASLHYAIGKARRRGLVSLPAELEPFVTAPPTQRRRKRR
;
A
#
# COMPACT_ATOMS: atom_id res chain seq x y z
N MET A 1 -7.52 16.37 21.06
CA MET A 1 -7.05 15.53 19.93
C MET A 1 -7.47 14.07 20.12
N ARG A 2 -8.51 13.58 19.44
CA ARG A 2 -8.83 12.14 19.48
C ARG A 2 -8.05 11.44 18.37
N ARG A 3 -6.87 10.91 18.70
CA ARG A 3 -6.20 9.92 17.84
C ARG A 3 -7.12 8.71 17.76
N TRP A 4 -7.43 8.26 16.55
CA TRP A 4 -8.11 7.00 16.32
C TRP A 4 -7.18 5.82 16.60
N GLY A 5 -6.84 5.62 17.88
CA GLY A 5 -6.02 4.51 18.37
C GLY A 5 -4.54 4.58 17.95
N LEU A 6 -3.68 4.01 18.77
CA LEU A 6 -2.34 3.59 18.36
C LEU A 6 -2.46 2.66 17.13
N PRO A 7 -1.52 2.67 16.16
CA PRO A 7 -1.48 1.66 15.12
C PRO A 7 -1.20 0.31 15.78
N LEU A 8 -2.26 -0.49 15.94
CA LEU A 8 -2.30 -1.73 16.72
C LEU A 8 -1.49 -2.90 16.10
N TRP A 9 -0.79 -2.67 14.98
CA TRP A 9 -0.15 -3.72 14.17
C TRP A 9 1.35 -3.89 14.41
N ASP A 10 1.96 -3.13 15.32
CA ASP A 10 3.39 -3.29 15.68
C ASP A 10 3.69 -4.61 16.44
N LEU A 11 2.67 -5.38 16.85
CA LEU A 11 2.83 -6.65 17.59
C LEU A 11 2.88 -7.92 16.71
N LEU A 12 2.63 -7.83 15.40
CA LEU A 12 2.49 -9.00 14.52
C LEU A 12 3.60 -9.19 13.48
N VAL A 13 4.58 -8.27 13.42
CA VAL A 13 5.74 -8.41 12.54
C VAL A 13 6.98 -8.46 13.42
N GLY A 14 7.46 -9.68 13.71
CA GLY A 14 8.75 -9.89 14.36
C GLY A 14 9.85 -9.17 13.57
N ALA A 15 10.29 -8.02 14.09
CA ALA A 15 11.32 -7.20 13.49
C ALA A 15 12.67 -7.90 13.66
N ARG A 16 13.21 -8.46 12.58
CA ARG A 16 14.62 -8.85 12.51
C ARG A 16 15.45 -7.61 12.15
N PRO A 17 16.45 -7.21 12.96
CA PRO A 17 17.37 -6.14 12.56
C PRO A 17 18.25 -6.62 11.41
N ARG A 18 18.31 -5.84 10.33
CA ARG A 18 19.19 -6.10 9.18
C ARG A 18 20.49 -5.33 9.40
N ALA A 19 21.59 -6.06 9.57
CA ALA A 19 22.94 -5.53 9.73
C ALA A 19 23.36 -4.69 8.49
N LYS A 20 23.92 -3.50 8.73
CA LYS A 20 24.57 -2.66 7.72
C LYS A 20 25.94 -3.26 7.39
N ARG A 21 26.23 -3.47 6.11
CA ARG A 21 27.59 -3.68 5.59
C ARG A 21 28.23 -2.32 5.26
N PRO A 22 29.48 -2.05 5.66
CA PRO A 22 30.28 -0.95 5.15
C PRO A 22 31.18 -1.43 4.00
N GLY A 23 31.55 -0.50 3.11
CA GLY A 23 32.56 -0.70 2.08
C GLY A 23 32.23 0.10 0.83
N ALA A 24 33.16 0.74 0.14
CA ALA A 24 34.57 1.01 0.35
C ALA A 24 34.93 2.15 -0.62
N GLN A 25 35.89 3.01 -0.24
CA GLN A 25 36.55 3.99 -1.09
C GLN A 25 37.72 3.35 -1.89
N ALA A 26 38.30 4.17 -2.78
CA ALA A 26 39.54 4.00 -3.58
C ALA A 26 39.35 3.31 -4.95
N ASP A 27 40.00 3.69 -6.07
CA ASP A 27 40.88 4.79 -6.50
C ASP A 27 41.11 4.60 -8.02
N ALA A 28 41.63 5.62 -8.72
CA ALA A 28 42.61 5.56 -9.84
C ALA A 28 42.31 6.38 -11.14
N PRO A 29 43.36 6.89 -11.84
CA PRO A 29 43.36 8.10 -12.69
C PRO A 29 43.13 7.87 -14.20
N PRO A 30 42.98 8.94 -15.02
CA PRO A 30 42.69 8.81 -16.45
C PRO A 30 43.91 8.39 -17.28
N SER A 31 43.74 7.34 -18.09
CA SER A 31 44.68 6.88 -19.11
C SER A 31 44.39 7.56 -20.45
N THR A 32 45.34 8.35 -20.94
CA THR A 32 45.35 8.98 -22.26
C THR A 32 45.68 7.94 -23.33
N GLN A 33 44.77 7.67 -24.27
CA GLN A 33 45.04 6.86 -25.45
C GLN A 33 45.14 7.74 -26.72
N PRO A 34 46.07 7.42 -27.65
CA PRO A 34 46.23 8.12 -28.92
C PRO A 34 45.13 7.75 -29.93
N GLN A 35 44.65 8.77 -30.66
CA GLN A 35 43.58 8.67 -31.66
C GLN A 35 44.04 7.89 -32.90
N ARG A 36 43.30 6.83 -33.25
CA ARG A 36 43.39 6.15 -34.55
C ARG A 36 42.47 6.82 -35.58
N PRO A 37 42.84 6.81 -36.88
CA PRO A 37 42.07 7.42 -37.95
C PRO A 37 40.73 6.71 -38.21
N THR A 38 39.72 7.52 -38.48
CA THR A 38 38.30 7.20 -38.64
C THR A 38 38.01 6.43 -39.93
N PRO A 39 37.45 5.21 -39.88
CA PRO A 39 36.85 4.58 -41.06
C PRO A 39 35.46 5.15 -41.35
N ALA A 40 35.10 5.08 -42.64
CA ALA A 40 33.96 5.71 -43.28
C ALA A 40 32.60 5.51 -42.56
N ARG A 41 31.83 6.59 -42.58
CA ARG A 41 30.52 6.80 -41.96
C ARG A 41 29.46 5.84 -42.55
N PRO A 42 28.96 4.85 -41.81
CA PRO A 42 27.85 4.04 -42.28
C PRO A 42 26.58 4.89 -42.32
N VAL A 43 25.86 4.82 -43.44
CA VAL A 43 24.55 5.44 -43.64
C VAL A 43 23.59 4.99 -42.54
N SER A 44 23.10 5.96 -41.76
CA SER A 44 22.21 5.73 -40.62
C SER A 44 20.94 4.98 -41.07
N PRO A 45 20.62 3.82 -40.49
CA PRO A 45 19.34 3.17 -40.75
C PRO A 45 18.21 4.09 -40.29
N ALA A 46 17.22 4.29 -41.17
CA ALA A 46 16.05 5.12 -40.95
C ALA A 46 15.49 4.92 -39.54
N SER A 47 15.41 6.02 -38.79
CA SER A 47 14.90 6.13 -37.43
C SER A 47 13.57 5.40 -37.30
N ARG A 48 13.60 4.17 -36.76
CA ARG A 48 12.39 3.47 -36.34
C ARG A 48 11.80 4.26 -35.18
N ARG A 49 10.72 4.97 -35.46
CA ARG A 49 9.92 5.70 -34.48
C ARG A 49 9.70 4.79 -33.25
N PRO A 50 10.17 5.15 -32.05
CA PRO A 50 10.08 4.27 -30.90
C PRO A 50 8.61 4.02 -30.58
N LYS A 51 8.22 2.73 -30.50
CA LYS A 51 6.89 2.36 -30.02
C LYS A 51 6.72 2.90 -28.60
N PRO A 52 5.55 3.47 -28.24
CA PRO A 52 5.33 3.98 -26.90
C PRO A 52 5.61 2.87 -25.88
N ALA A 53 6.50 3.16 -24.93
CA ALA A 53 6.86 2.22 -23.88
C ALA A 53 5.58 1.84 -23.11
N ARG A 54 5.32 0.53 -22.97
CA ARG A 54 4.19 0.05 -22.18
C ARG A 54 4.34 0.56 -20.75
N GLU A 55 3.29 1.18 -20.23
CA GLU A 55 3.25 1.66 -18.85
C GLU A 55 3.53 0.52 -17.87
N THR A 56 4.48 0.75 -16.95
CA THR A 56 4.80 -0.25 -15.92
C THR A 56 3.73 -0.28 -14.84
N MET A 57 3.58 -1.41 -14.14
CA MET A 57 2.65 -1.50 -13.00
C MET A 57 2.97 -0.49 -11.88
N ALA A 58 4.24 -0.13 -11.71
CA ALA A 58 4.64 0.88 -10.73
C ALA A 58 4.06 2.26 -11.08
N HIS A 59 4.11 2.66 -12.36
CA HIS A 59 3.49 3.90 -12.83
C HIS A 59 1.97 3.90 -12.64
N ARG A 60 1.33 2.75 -12.86
CA ARG A 60 -0.11 2.59 -12.60
C ARG A 60 -0.45 2.80 -11.12
N TYR A 61 0.33 2.23 -10.20
CA TYR A 61 0.11 2.46 -8.77
C TYR A 61 0.33 3.92 -8.38
N ASP A 62 1.43 4.55 -8.85
CA ASP A 62 1.71 5.96 -8.56
C ASP A 62 0.62 6.88 -9.14
N ARG A 63 0.06 6.56 -10.31
CA ARG A 63 -1.07 7.30 -10.90
C ARG A 63 -2.32 7.19 -10.04
N VAL A 64 -2.79 5.98 -9.74
CA VAL A 64 -4.01 5.76 -8.94
C VAL A 64 -3.83 6.34 -7.53
N ALA A 65 -2.64 6.23 -6.93
CA ALA A 65 -2.37 6.83 -5.63
C ALA A 65 -2.53 8.35 -5.64
N ARG A 66 -2.03 9.05 -6.68
CA ARG A 66 -2.22 10.50 -6.83
C ARG A 66 -3.68 10.86 -7.05
N GLU A 67 -4.38 10.14 -7.92
CA GLU A 67 -5.81 10.35 -8.19
C GLU A 67 -6.65 10.21 -6.93
N MET A 68 -6.42 9.15 -6.14
CA MET A 68 -7.15 8.90 -4.91
C MET A 68 -6.86 9.93 -3.81
N LEU A 69 -5.61 10.37 -3.67
CA LEU A 69 -5.26 11.46 -2.73
C LEU A 69 -5.98 12.76 -3.10
N ALA A 70 -5.99 13.10 -4.39
CA ALA A 70 -6.64 14.30 -4.89
C ALA A 70 -8.17 14.21 -4.71
N ALA A 71 -8.79 13.12 -5.15
CA ALA A 71 -10.23 12.91 -5.12
C ALA A 71 -10.82 13.00 -3.69
N HIS A 72 -10.08 12.53 -2.68
CA HIS A 72 -10.55 12.55 -1.29
C HIS A 72 -9.95 13.68 -0.45
N GLY A 73 -9.13 14.55 -1.03
CA GLY A 73 -8.46 15.65 -0.32
C GLY A 73 -7.55 15.17 0.82
N VAL A 74 -6.92 14.01 0.65
CA VAL A 74 -6.06 13.37 1.65
C VAL A 74 -4.60 13.70 1.40
N LYS A 75 -3.85 13.98 2.46
CA LYS A 75 -2.39 14.17 2.39
C LYS A 75 -1.65 13.05 3.09
N VAL A 76 -0.58 12.57 2.46
CA VAL A 76 0.33 11.60 3.10
C VAL A 76 1.25 12.36 4.04
N ARG A 77 1.19 12.06 5.33
CA ARG A 77 2.12 12.59 6.33
C ARG A 77 3.44 11.84 6.31
N ARG A 78 3.39 10.50 6.20
CA ARG A 78 4.58 9.64 6.26
C ARG A 78 4.37 8.35 5.45
N TRP A 79 5.38 7.99 4.67
CA TRP A 79 5.49 6.65 4.10
C TRP A 79 6.10 5.69 5.13
N ARG A 80 5.38 4.63 5.50
CA ARG A 80 5.84 3.63 6.48
C ARG A 80 6.67 2.54 5.78
N SER A 81 7.64 1.99 6.49
CA SER A 81 8.36 0.78 6.06
C SER A 81 7.57 -0.50 6.36
N ALA A 82 6.75 -0.48 7.40
CA ALA A 82 5.87 -1.58 7.78
C ALA A 82 4.64 -1.70 6.86
N MET A 83 4.09 -2.90 6.72
CA MET A 83 2.86 -3.19 5.97
C MET A 83 1.60 -2.92 6.81
N SER A 84 1.50 -1.71 7.33
CA SER A 84 0.35 -1.20 8.07
C SER A 84 0.23 0.31 7.88
N GLY A 85 -0.98 0.83 7.87
CA GLY A 85 -1.24 2.26 7.80
C GLY A 85 -2.07 2.77 8.98
N VAL A 86 -2.34 4.06 8.94
CA VAL A 86 -3.29 4.74 9.82
C VAL A 86 -3.83 5.99 9.12
N ALA A 87 -5.13 6.21 9.24
CA ALA A 87 -5.84 7.38 8.75
C ALA A 87 -6.42 8.18 9.91
N TRP A 88 -6.37 9.52 9.84
CA TRP A 88 -7.01 10.40 10.82
C TRP A 88 -7.32 11.77 10.25
N GLU A 89 -8.23 12.47 10.92
CA GLU A 89 -8.57 13.86 10.62
C GLU A 89 -8.10 14.79 11.76
N LEU A 90 -7.64 15.99 11.40
CA LEU A 90 -7.43 17.09 12.31
C LEU A 90 -8.51 18.14 12.04
N LYS A 91 -9.38 18.35 13.02
CA LYS A 91 -10.40 19.41 12.99
C LYS A 91 -9.85 20.60 13.76
N TYR A 92 -9.87 21.77 13.14
CA TYR A 92 -9.44 23.03 13.72
C TYR A 92 -10.65 23.83 14.21
N ASP A 93 -10.41 24.83 15.05
CA ASP A 93 -11.47 25.66 15.65
C ASP A 93 -12.19 26.52 14.61
N ASP A 94 -11.52 26.83 13.49
CA ASP A 94 -12.09 27.50 12.32
C ASP A 94 -12.99 26.59 11.46
N GLY A 95 -13.23 25.36 11.89
CA GLY A 95 -14.04 24.37 11.18
C GLY A 95 -13.31 23.66 10.04
N THR A 96 -12.07 24.04 9.72
CA THR A 96 -11.31 23.36 8.68
C THR A 96 -10.92 21.94 9.12
N VAL A 97 -10.89 21.02 8.15
CA VAL A 97 -10.51 19.63 8.38
C VAL A 97 -9.33 19.25 7.51
N ARG A 98 -8.26 18.77 8.12
CA ARG A 98 -7.13 18.16 7.40
C ARG A 98 -7.21 16.65 7.49
N ARG A 99 -7.26 16.00 6.33
CA ARG A 99 -7.28 14.54 6.19
C ARG A 99 -5.87 14.02 5.95
N LEU A 100 -5.41 13.14 6.82
CA LEU A 100 -4.04 12.66 6.84
C LEU A 100 -3.97 11.14 6.87
N ILE A 101 -2.93 10.59 6.24
CA ILE A 101 -2.59 9.17 6.33
C ILE A 101 -1.09 8.95 6.59
N GLU A 102 -0.77 7.84 7.23
CA GLU A 102 0.52 7.16 7.10
C GLU A 102 0.28 5.78 6.49
N SER A 103 1.09 5.37 5.53
CA SER A 103 0.88 4.09 4.83
C SER A 103 2.18 3.61 4.17
N PRO A 104 2.40 2.32 3.90
CA PRO A 104 3.45 1.89 2.99
C PRO A 104 3.31 2.51 1.61
N ARG A 105 4.45 2.84 0.97
CA ARG A 105 4.42 3.36 -0.40
C ARG A 105 3.88 2.29 -1.38
N PRO A 106 2.92 2.61 -2.28
CA PRO A 106 2.37 1.68 -3.27
C PRO A 106 3.38 1.23 -4.32
N ARG A 107 4.16 0.20 -4.00
CA ARG A 107 5.16 -0.41 -4.89
C ARG A 107 4.73 -1.78 -5.40
N GLY A 108 3.66 -2.33 -4.86
CA GLY A 108 3.12 -3.64 -5.23
C GLY A 108 1.68 -3.80 -4.74
N PRO A 109 1.03 -4.93 -5.08
CA PRO A 109 -0.40 -5.13 -4.81
C PRO A 109 -0.75 -4.99 -3.33
N MET A 110 0.09 -5.55 -2.45
CA MET A 110 -0.13 -5.52 -1.02
C MET A 110 -0.05 -4.10 -0.44
N SER A 111 1.01 -3.34 -0.78
CA SER A 111 1.13 -1.97 -0.27
C SER A 111 0.11 -1.03 -0.91
N MET A 112 -0.29 -1.29 -2.15
CA MET A 112 -1.39 -0.56 -2.79
C MET A 112 -2.73 -0.81 -2.08
N ALA A 113 -3.05 -2.06 -1.76
CA ALA A 113 -4.29 -2.40 -1.06
C ALA A 113 -4.35 -1.76 0.33
N ILE A 114 -3.24 -1.78 1.08
CA ILE A 114 -3.16 -1.11 2.39
C ILE A 114 -3.31 0.41 2.24
N PHE A 115 -2.65 1.01 1.25
CA PHE A 115 -2.79 2.43 0.97
C PHE A 115 -4.24 2.82 0.67
N LEU A 116 -4.89 2.07 -0.22
CA LEU A 116 -6.29 2.32 -0.57
C LEU A 116 -7.25 2.04 0.61
N HIS A 117 -6.91 1.14 1.52
CA HIS A 117 -7.67 0.93 2.76
C HIS A 117 -7.63 2.18 3.66
N GLU A 118 -6.48 2.83 3.79
CA GLU A 118 -6.39 4.11 4.53
C GLU A 118 -7.17 5.24 3.85
N ILE A 119 -7.16 5.28 2.51
CA ILE A 119 -8.03 6.20 1.75
C ILE A 119 -9.50 5.83 1.99
N GLY A 120 -9.83 4.54 2.03
CA GLY A 120 -11.16 4.02 2.26
C GLY A 120 -11.77 4.56 3.55
N HIS A 121 -11.01 4.66 4.64
CA HIS A 121 -11.47 5.29 5.87
C HIS A 121 -11.92 6.75 5.69
N HIS A 122 -11.20 7.53 4.89
CA HIS A 122 -11.60 8.90 4.55
C HIS A 122 -12.79 8.93 3.59
N ALA A 123 -12.80 8.05 2.59
CA ALA A 123 -13.82 7.99 1.56
C ALA A 123 -15.20 7.65 2.13
N ILE A 124 -15.25 6.69 3.06
CA ILE A 124 -16.51 6.28 3.70
C ILE A 124 -16.90 7.17 4.90
N GLY A 125 -15.92 7.91 5.45
CA GLY A 125 -16.06 8.71 6.66
C GLY A 125 -15.87 7.91 7.95
N PHE A 126 -15.13 8.50 8.90
CA PHE A 126 -14.92 7.90 10.23
C PHE A 126 -16.20 7.88 11.06
N ASN A 127 -16.44 6.80 11.80
CA ASN A 127 -17.65 6.53 12.61
C ASN A 127 -18.93 6.39 11.82
N ARG A 128 -18.85 6.25 10.49
CA ARG A 128 -20.02 6.08 9.63
C ARG A 128 -20.72 4.75 9.91
N TYR A 129 -19.94 3.69 10.14
CA TYR A 129 -20.44 2.32 10.33
C TYR A 129 -20.16 1.83 11.74
N LYS A 130 -21.14 1.12 12.31
CA LYS A 130 -21.03 0.47 13.63
C LYS A 130 -21.49 -0.98 13.49
N PRO A 131 -20.83 -1.93 14.15
CA PRO A 131 -19.62 -1.82 14.98
C PRO A 131 -18.35 -1.46 14.19
N ARG A 132 -17.24 -1.12 14.88
CA ARG A 132 -15.98 -0.74 14.20
C ARG A 132 -15.48 -1.78 13.21
N CYS A 133 -15.68 -3.08 13.44
CA CYS A 133 -15.30 -4.11 12.46
C CYS A 133 -16.06 -4.01 11.13
N LEU A 134 -17.28 -3.46 11.12
CA LEU A 134 -18.01 -3.18 9.88
C LEU A 134 -17.40 -2.00 9.11
N GLU A 135 -16.92 -0.98 9.83
CA GLU A 135 -16.17 0.11 9.21
C GLU A 135 -14.88 -0.39 8.53
N GLU A 136 -14.15 -1.29 9.19
CA GLU A 136 -12.96 -1.94 8.60
C GLU A 136 -13.33 -2.73 7.33
N TYR A 137 -14.49 -3.40 7.31
CA TYR A 137 -15.00 -4.09 6.12
C TYR A 137 -15.24 -3.13 4.96
N HIS A 138 -15.95 -2.03 5.19
CA HIS A 138 -16.22 -1.06 4.13
C HIS A 138 -14.93 -0.38 3.61
N ALA A 139 -13.96 -0.11 4.50
CA ALA A 139 -12.66 0.42 4.08
C ALA A 139 -11.87 -0.59 3.22
N TRP A 140 -11.88 -1.87 3.57
CA TRP A 140 -11.28 -2.93 2.73
C TRP A 140 -12.02 -3.13 1.42
N ARG A 141 -13.35 -3.14 1.44
CA ARG A 141 -14.19 -3.27 0.24
C ARG A 141 -13.87 -2.15 -0.74
N PHE A 142 -13.85 -0.90 -0.28
CA PHE A 142 -13.41 0.24 -1.08
C PHE A 142 -12.04 0.00 -1.71
N ALA A 143 -11.06 -0.48 -0.93
CA ALA A 143 -9.72 -0.72 -1.44
C ALA A 143 -9.68 -1.74 -2.58
N ILE A 144 -10.41 -2.86 -2.44
CA ILE A 144 -10.49 -3.90 -3.47
C ILE A 144 -11.22 -3.39 -4.71
N GLU A 145 -12.37 -2.73 -4.53
CA GLU A 145 -13.15 -2.16 -5.62
C GLU A 145 -12.33 -1.15 -6.42
N GLN A 146 -11.52 -0.30 -5.76
CA GLN A 146 -10.65 0.65 -6.47
C GLN A 146 -9.48 0.00 -7.19
N MET A 147 -8.93 -1.10 -6.65
CA MET A 147 -7.93 -1.87 -7.38
C MET A 147 -8.54 -2.48 -8.64
N GLU A 148 -9.73 -3.08 -8.53
CA GLU A 148 -10.42 -3.74 -9.64
C GLU A 148 -10.87 -2.73 -10.71
N SER A 149 -11.50 -1.62 -10.30
CA SER A 149 -11.96 -0.56 -11.21
C SER A 149 -10.82 0.13 -11.96
N SER A 150 -9.65 0.25 -11.33
CA SER A 150 -8.45 0.85 -11.93
C SER A 150 -7.61 -0.14 -12.74
N GLY A 151 -8.07 -1.39 -12.90
CA GLY A 151 -7.34 -2.44 -13.62
C GLY A 151 -6.03 -2.85 -12.95
N LEU A 152 -5.94 -2.70 -11.62
CA LEU A 152 -4.81 -3.16 -10.81
C LEU A 152 -5.01 -4.63 -10.40
N ASN A 153 -3.91 -5.33 -10.18
CA ASN A 153 -3.95 -6.74 -9.81
C ASN A 153 -4.28 -6.94 -8.33
N VAL A 154 -5.40 -7.61 -8.06
CA VAL A 154 -5.77 -8.10 -6.73
C VAL A 154 -5.33 -9.56 -6.59
N THR A 155 -4.20 -9.79 -5.92
CA THR A 155 -3.65 -11.14 -5.74
C THR A 155 -4.34 -11.88 -4.59
N ASP A 156 -4.22 -13.22 -4.56
CA ASP A 156 -4.72 -14.01 -3.44
C ASP A 156 -4.08 -13.61 -2.10
N ALA A 157 -2.85 -13.09 -2.13
CA ALA A 157 -2.19 -12.58 -0.94
C ALA A 157 -2.93 -11.36 -0.38
N VAL A 158 -3.41 -10.46 -1.25
CA VAL A 158 -4.23 -9.31 -0.85
C VAL A 158 -5.56 -9.78 -0.27
N ARG A 159 -6.26 -10.71 -0.94
CA ARG A 159 -7.54 -11.25 -0.45
C ARG A 159 -7.39 -11.94 0.91
N ARG A 160 -6.34 -12.75 1.10
CA ARG A 160 -6.00 -13.35 2.41
C ARG A 160 -5.66 -12.30 3.46
N ARG A 161 -4.97 -11.21 3.10
CA ARG A 161 -4.65 -10.13 4.03
C ARG A 161 -5.92 -9.43 4.52
N MET A 162 -6.84 -9.11 3.61
CA MET A 162 -8.15 -8.56 3.94
C MET A 162 -8.88 -9.49 4.91
N HIS A 163 -8.99 -10.79 4.57
CA HIS A 163 -9.63 -11.78 5.43
C HIS A 163 -9.00 -11.82 6.83
N ALA A 164 -7.67 -11.91 6.92
CA ALA A 164 -6.96 -11.91 8.20
C ALA A 164 -7.24 -10.65 9.02
N SER A 165 -7.29 -9.48 8.37
CA SER A 165 -7.59 -8.20 9.00
C SER A 165 -9.01 -8.18 9.58
N LEU A 166 -10.00 -8.65 8.81
CA LEU A 166 -11.41 -8.67 9.22
C LEU A 166 -11.66 -9.69 10.33
N HIS A 167 -11.10 -10.90 10.21
CA HIS A 167 -11.12 -11.90 11.26
C HIS A 167 -10.58 -11.34 12.58
N TYR A 168 -9.45 -10.63 12.52
CA TYR A 168 -8.88 -9.97 13.70
C TYR A 168 -9.80 -8.86 14.26
N ALA A 169 -10.37 -8.02 13.39
CA ALA A 169 -11.28 -6.95 13.79
C ALA A 169 -12.53 -7.50 14.49
N ILE A 170 -13.11 -8.60 13.99
CA ILE A 170 -14.22 -9.33 14.61
C ILE A 170 -13.82 -9.84 15.98
N GLY A 171 -12.68 -10.54 16.10
CA GLY A 171 -12.19 -11.04 17.39
C GLY A 171 -11.98 -9.91 18.41
N LYS A 172 -11.49 -8.75 17.94
CA LYS A 172 -11.34 -7.55 18.78
C LYS A 172 -12.69 -6.96 19.19
N ALA A 173 -13.67 -6.93 18.30
CA ALA A 173 -15.02 -6.48 18.62
C ALA A 173 -15.71 -7.40 19.64
N ARG A 174 -15.59 -8.71 19.49
CA ARG A 174 -16.08 -9.71 20.46
C ARG A 174 -15.50 -9.49 21.86
N ARG A 175 -14.18 -9.30 21.97
CA ARG A 175 -13.52 -8.95 23.26
C ARG A 175 -14.00 -7.62 23.86
N ARG A 176 -14.65 -6.77 23.08
CA ARG A 176 -15.23 -5.49 23.51
C ARG A 176 -16.75 -5.55 23.69
N GLY A 177 -17.33 -6.75 23.74
CA GLY A 177 -18.77 -6.93 24.00
C GLY A 177 -19.66 -6.81 22.76
N LEU A 178 -19.17 -7.21 21.58
CA LEU A 178 -20.04 -7.29 20.39
C LEU A 178 -21.17 -8.31 20.62
N VAL A 179 -22.41 -7.82 20.61
CA VAL A 179 -23.62 -8.63 20.85
C VAL A 179 -24.06 -9.39 19.60
N SER A 180 -24.07 -8.72 18.45
CA SER A 180 -24.48 -9.31 17.17
C SER A 180 -23.48 -8.98 16.08
N LEU A 181 -23.18 -9.98 15.23
CA LEU A 181 -22.26 -9.83 14.11
C LEU A 181 -23.05 -9.40 12.85
N PRO A 182 -22.65 -8.30 12.18
CA PRO A 182 -23.20 -7.95 10.87
C PRO A 182 -23.03 -9.08 9.85
N ALA A 183 -24.05 -9.31 9.01
CA ALA A 183 -24.08 -10.42 8.05
C ALA A 183 -22.90 -10.37 7.05
N GLU A 184 -22.45 -9.17 6.66
CA GLU A 184 -21.31 -8.97 5.77
C GLU A 184 -20.00 -9.52 6.34
N LEU A 185 -19.93 -9.66 7.67
CA LEU A 185 -18.75 -10.14 8.37
C LEU A 185 -18.76 -11.66 8.62
N GLU A 186 -19.88 -12.34 8.38
CA GLU A 186 -20.00 -13.80 8.55
C GLU A 186 -18.90 -14.59 7.82
N PRO A 187 -18.53 -14.27 6.55
CA PRO A 187 -17.48 -15.00 5.83
C PRO A 187 -16.09 -14.91 6.49
N PHE A 188 -15.89 -13.94 7.38
CA PHE A 188 -14.59 -13.66 8.00
C PHE A 188 -14.49 -14.14 9.45
N VAL A 189 -15.50 -14.86 9.95
CA VAL A 189 -15.52 -15.39 11.33
C VAL A 189 -14.41 -16.41 11.57
N THR A 190 -14.09 -17.23 10.57
CA THR A 190 -13.00 -18.21 10.63
C THR A 190 -11.72 -17.61 10.07
N ALA A 191 -10.58 -17.94 10.66
CA ALA A 191 -9.28 -17.48 10.19
C ALA A 191 -9.01 -17.95 8.74
N PRO A 192 -8.34 -17.14 7.89
CA PRO A 192 -7.96 -17.60 6.56
C PRO A 192 -6.98 -18.78 6.64
N PRO A 193 -7.01 -19.72 5.68
CA PRO A 193 -6.11 -20.85 5.66
C PRO A 193 -4.65 -20.40 5.61
N THR A 194 -3.82 -21.01 6.46
CA THR A 194 -2.38 -20.75 6.44
C THR A 194 -1.78 -21.37 5.18
N GLN A 195 -0.96 -20.62 4.43
CA GLN A 195 -0.17 -21.22 3.37
C GLN A 195 0.86 -22.14 4.02
N ARG A 196 0.65 -23.46 3.92
CA ARG A 196 1.70 -24.43 4.18
C ARG A 196 2.89 -24.04 3.29
N ARG A 197 4.02 -23.70 3.91
CA ARG A 197 5.30 -23.58 3.19
C ARG A 197 5.50 -24.88 2.42
N ARG A 198 5.40 -24.85 1.09
CA ARG A 198 5.90 -25.95 0.27
C ARG A 198 7.36 -26.13 0.66
N LYS A 199 7.69 -27.25 1.32
CA LYS A 199 9.09 -27.66 1.50
C LYS A 199 9.65 -27.73 0.09
N ARG A 200 10.60 -26.84 -0.23
CA ARG A 200 11.40 -26.98 -1.45
C ARG A 200 12.09 -28.33 -1.33
N ARG A 201 11.73 -29.26 -2.21
CA ARG A 201 12.54 -30.45 -2.49
C ARG A 201 13.76 -30.01 -3.29
#